data_AF-A0AAN0JEU5-F1
#
_entry.id   AF-A0AAN0JEU5-F1
#
_cell.length_a   1.000
_cell.length_b   1.000
_cell.length_c   1.000
_cell.angle_alpha   90.00
_cell.angle_beta   90.00
_cell.angle_gamma   90.00
#
_symmetry.space_group_name_H-M   'P 1'
#
loop_
_entity.id
_entity.type
_entity.pdbx_description
1 polymer ?
#
loop_
_entity_poly.entity_id
_entity_poly.type
_entity_poly.pdbx_seq_one_letter_code
_entity_poly.pdbx_strand_id
1 'polypeptide(L)'
;MSDMNMLPEHSPEHELVRRGLTKPELIRLMVAYHGLVTKVKDKYYKGPRCLAYVRHLIRALRYDNDLCEVRRRLGNARVLQEDLIPLLIYFNDDIPLRNDIIRLLVNFTQPVILLFCKSHGHKDPATAKCMIQVSQYLQQYKKEFTVERVMNVLGSILAELCGKDREDHDDDDDIIIDRILLLFRNILHIPSDPAEEKRTDDDVDAHGQIIWNLHINGIFELLLFVGSNPNKTQWCIHVLEIVFLLLREQTPSNLATADVLVQVAQSFAERQNDEKLVVWGNMLYM
;
A
#
# COMPACT_ATOMS: atom_id res chain seq x y z
N MET A 1 30.36 31.66 -19.30
CA MET A 1 30.23 32.36 -18.00
C MET A 1 28.74 32.49 -17.76
N SER A 2 28.17 31.53 -17.02
CA SER A 2 26.72 31.40 -16.81
C SER A 2 26.26 32.13 -15.56
N ASP A 3 24.97 32.45 -15.50
CA ASP A 3 24.20 33.14 -14.45
C ASP A 3 24.22 32.51 -13.04
N MET A 4 25.31 31.82 -12.67
CA MET A 4 25.45 31.04 -11.44
C MET A 4 26.16 31.80 -10.31
N ASN A 5 26.65 33.00 -10.56
CA ASN A 5 27.28 33.88 -9.57
C ASN A 5 26.28 34.80 -8.84
N MET A 6 24.98 34.61 -9.06
CA MET A 6 23.91 35.49 -8.54
C MET A 6 23.08 34.84 -7.43
N LEU A 7 23.49 33.67 -6.94
CA LEU A 7 22.79 32.99 -5.84
C LEU A 7 23.35 33.45 -4.49
N PRO A 8 22.50 33.76 -3.49
CA PRO A 8 22.95 34.16 -2.16
C PRO A 8 23.81 33.08 -1.51
N GLU A 9 24.91 33.47 -0.85
CA GLU A 9 25.94 32.57 -0.31
C GLU A 9 25.46 31.54 0.74
N HIS A 10 24.19 31.61 1.14
CA HIS A 10 23.55 30.75 2.13
C HIS A 10 22.34 29.96 1.60
N SER A 11 22.15 29.87 0.27
CA SER A 11 21.13 28.96 -0.26
C SER A 11 21.58 27.49 -0.13
N PRO A 12 20.67 26.54 0.10
CA PRO A 12 20.99 25.10 0.12
C PRO A 12 21.72 24.63 -1.15
N GLU A 13 21.52 25.33 -2.27
CA GLU A 13 22.12 25.07 -3.56
C GLU A 13 23.64 25.37 -3.57
N HIS A 14 24.07 26.37 -2.80
CA HIS A 14 25.48 26.79 -2.70
C HIS A 14 26.34 25.78 -1.92
N GLU A 15 25.76 25.14 -0.90
CA GLU A 15 26.44 24.09 -0.10
C GLU A 15 26.59 22.77 -0.88
N LEU A 16 25.66 22.48 -1.79
CA LEU A 16 25.67 21.29 -2.64
C LEU A 16 26.73 21.36 -3.75
N VAL A 17 27.04 22.56 -4.23
CA VAL A 17 28.12 22.81 -5.21
C VAL A 17 29.51 22.66 -4.57
N ARG A 18 29.72 23.08 -3.31
CA ARG A 18 30.99 22.90 -2.59
C ARG A 18 31.41 21.44 -2.42
N ARG A 19 30.48 20.48 -2.56
CA ARG A 19 30.73 19.04 -2.42
C ARG A 19 31.22 18.34 -3.70
N GLY A 20 31.48 19.09 -4.78
CA GLY A 20 32.20 18.57 -5.96
C GLY A 20 31.37 17.68 -6.90
N LEU A 21 30.06 17.89 -6.96
CA LEU A 21 29.16 17.11 -7.81
C LEU A 21 29.28 17.48 -9.31
N THR A 22 29.27 16.47 -10.15
CA THR A 22 29.33 16.51 -11.62
C THR A 22 28.02 16.97 -12.26
N LYS A 23 28.07 17.44 -13.52
CA LYS A 23 26.88 17.92 -14.28
C LYS A 23 25.70 16.91 -14.31
N PRO A 24 25.92 15.58 -14.41
CA PRO A 24 24.86 14.58 -14.28
C PRO A 24 24.27 14.43 -12.86
N GLU A 25 25.02 14.77 -11.82
CA GLU A 25 24.55 14.77 -10.43
C GLU A 25 23.70 16.01 -10.12
N LEU A 26 24.02 17.14 -10.76
CA LEU A 26 23.19 18.34 -10.78
C LEU A 26 21.87 18.11 -11.52
N ILE A 27 21.88 17.39 -12.64
CA ILE A 27 20.65 16.97 -13.34
C ILE A 27 19.81 16.02 -12.48
N ARG A 28 20.44 15.09 -11.73
CA ARG A 28 19.73 14.26 -10.73
C ARG A 28 19.14 15.09 -9.58
N LEU A 29 19.80 16.16 -9.17
CA LEU A 29 19.29 17.11 -8.17
C LEU A 29 18.18 18.03 -8.74
N MET A 30 18.19 18.32 -10.04
CA MET A 30 17.10 19.02 -10.74
C MET A 30 15.88 18.10 -10.98
N VAL A 31 16.10 16.78 -11.07
CA VAL A 31 15.04 15.76 -10.90
C VAL A 31 14.57 15.71 -9.45
N ALA A 32 15.42 15.99 -8.45
CA ALA A 32 15.02 16.18 -7.06
C ALA A 32 14.20 17.48 -6.80
N TYR A 33 14.07 18.37 -7.80
CA TYR A 33 13.05 19.43 -7.82
C TYR A 33 11.69 18.95 -8.36
N HIS A 34 11.60 17.71 -8.88
CA HIS A 34 10.37 17.11 -9.43
C HIS A 34 10.00 15.75 -8.79
N GLY A 35 10.88 15.12 -8.01
CA GLY A 35 10.61 13.90 -7.24
C GLY A 35 10.23 14.26 -5.80
N LEU A 36 9.11 13.71 -5.34
CA LEU A 36 8.56 13.99 -4.01
C LEU A 36 9.54 13.60 -2.89
N VAL A 37 10.22 12.47 -3.11
CA VAL A 37 11.25 11.93 -2.22
C VAL A 37 12.43 11.43 -3.06
N THR A 38 13.62 11.40 -2.47
CA THR A 38 14.81 10.80 -3.09
C THR A 38 15.50 9.88 -2.10
N LYS A 39 15.84 8.67 -2.54
CA LYS A 39 16.67 7.74 -1.78
C LYS A 39 18.14 8.00 -2.10
N VAL A 40 18.93 8.38 -1.09
CA VAL A 40 20.39 8.49 -1.19
C VAL A 40 21.01 7.45 -0.26
N LYS A 41 21.66 6.44 -0.84
CA LYS A 41 22.07 5.21 -0.14
C LYS A 41 20.85 4.53 0.49
N ASP A 42 20.76 4.50 1.82
CA ASP A 42 19.67 3.88 2.58
C ASP A 42 18.82 4.89 3.37
N LYS A 43 18.89 6.17 3.01
CA LYS A 43 18.08 7.23 3.62
C LYS A 43 17.21 7.93 2.59
N TYR A 44 15.99 8.24 3.00
CA TYR A 44 15.04 9.00 2.21
C TYR A 44 15.09 10.48 2.59
N TYR A 45 15.00 11.34 1.58
CA TYR A 45 15.02 12.79 1.71
C TYR A 45 13.80 13.36 1.01
N LYS A 46 12.95 14.07 1.74
CA LYS A 46 11.77 14.76 1.23
C LYS A 46 12.18 16.04 0.50
N GLY A 47 11.58 16.31 -0.66
CA GLY A 47 11.79 17.56 -1.39
C GLY A 47 11.22 18.79 -0.66
N PRO A 48 11.80 20.00 -0.83
CA PRO A 48 11.42 21.20 -0.07
C PRO A 48 9.97 21.67 -0.33
N ARG A 49 9.36 21.25 -1.44
CA ARG A 49 7.97 21.58 -1.81
C ARG A 49 7.07 20.34 -1.90
N CYS A 50 7.46 19.23 -1.25
CA CYS A 50 6.76 17.94 -1.35
C CYS A 50 5.25 18.06 -1.15
N LEU A 51 4.78 18.72 -0.09
CA LEU A 51 3.35 18.91 0.18
C LEU A 51 2.61 19.61 -0.97
N ALA A 52 3.22 20.65 -1.56
CA ALA A 52 2.64 21.34 -2.71
C ALA A 52 2.51 20.42 -3.92
N TYR A 53 3.54 19.61 -4.20
CA TYR A 53 3.51 18.62 -5.28
C TYR A 53 2.46 17.53 -5.03
N VAL A 54 2.35 16.97 -3.82
CA VAL A 54 1.29 16.01 -3.48
C VAL A 54 -0.10 16.61 -3.74
N ARG A 55 -0.32 17.87 -3.33
CA ARG A 55 -1.57 18.59 -3.61
C ARG A 55 -1.79 18.84 -5.10
N HIS A 56 -0.73 19.03 -5.88
CA HIS A 56 -0.82 19.14 -7.34
C HIS A 56 -1.26 17.82 -7.96
N LEU A 57 -0.74 16.67 -7.49
CA LEU A 57 -1.18 15.35 -7.94
C LEU A 57 -2.66 15.11 -7.62
N ILE A 58 -3.11 15.47 -6.41
CA ILE A 58 -4.52 15.39 -6.01
C ILE A 58 -5.40 16.19 -6.97
N ARG A 59 -4.99 17.41 -7.33
CA ARG A 59 -5.72 18.25 -8.28
C ARG A 59 -5.70 17.65 -9.68
N ALA A 60 -4.55 17.16 -10.15
CA ALA A 60 -4.43 16.55 -11.48
C ALA A 60 -5.34 15.33 -11.63
N LEU A 61 -5.40 14.45 -10.63
CA LEU A 61 -6.28 13.28 -10.62
C LEU A 61 -7.78 13.63 -10.51
N ARG A 62 -8.13 14.78 -9.92
CA ARG A 62 -9.52 15.25 -9.85
C ARG A 62 -10.08 15.63 -11.23
N TYR A 63 -9.23 16.14 -12.11
CA TYR A 63 -9.58 16.59 -13.46
C TYR A 63 -9.00 15.67 -14.54
N ASP A 64 -8.77 14.40 -14.21
CA ASP A 64 -8.31 13.41 -15.18
C ASP A 64 -9.37 13.19 -16.26
N ASN A 65 -8.95 12.81 -17.46
CA ASN A 65 -9.86 12.54 -18.56
C ASN A 65 -10.51 11.15 -18.44
N ASP A 66 -11.50 10.88 -19.29
CA ASP A 66 -12.25 9.61 -19.28
C ASP A 66 -11.35 8.38 -19.57
N LEU A 67 -10.15 8.60 -20.13
CA LEU A 67 -9.15 7.55 -20.39
C LEU A 67 -8.10 7.43 -19.28
N CYS A 68 -8.31 8.11 -18.15
CA CYS A 68 -7.44 8.09 -16.98
C CYS A 68 -5.97 8.38 -17.32
N GLU A 69 -5.71 9.33 -18.22
CA GLU A 69 -4.36 9.60 -18.73
C GLU A 69 -3.38 9.99 -17.63
N VAL A 70 -3.76 10.89 -16.72
CA VAL A 70 -2.91 11.30 -15.60
C VAL A 70 -2.59 10.10 -14.74
N ARG A 71 -3.60 9.33 -14.34
CA ARG A 71 -3.40 8.09 -13.56
C ARG A 71 -2.47 7.11 -14.26
N ARG A 72 -2.63 6.88 -15.57
CA ARG A 72 -1.80 5.93 -16.32
C ARG A 72 -0.34 6.41 -16.42
N ARG A 73 -0.10 7.72 -16.56
CA ARG A 73 1.25 8.31 -16.51
C ARG A 73 1.89 8.15 -15.13
N LEU A 74 1.15 8.41 -14.06
CA LEU A 74 1.63 8.26 -12.69
C LEU A 74 1.93 6.79 -12.34
N GLY A 75 1.10 5.85 -12.81
CA GLY A 75 1.36 4.42 -12.67
C GLY A 75 2.58 3.95 -13.44
N ASN A 76 2.77 4.42 -14.67
CA ASN A 76 3.98 4.12 -15.45
C ASN A 76 5.25 4.67 -14.78
N ALA A 77 5.14 5.83 -14.13
CA ALA A 77 6.24 6.44 -13.38
C ALA A 77 6.44 5.83 -11.98
N ARG A 78 5.63 4.83 -11.59
CA ARG A 78 5.69 4.15 -10.27
C ARG A 78 5.63 5.11 -9.08
N VAL A 79 4.84 6.18 -9.20
CA VAL A 79 4.76 7.23 -8.16
C VAL A 79 4.27 6.68 -6.82
N LEU A 80 3.38 5.69 -6.82
CA LEU A 80 2.94 5.09 -5.56
C LEU A 80 4.10 4.37 -4.86
N GLN A 81 4.83 3.54 -5.60
CA GLN A 81 5.89 2.68 -5.07
C GLN A 81 7.15 3.46 -4.70
N GLU A 82 7.62 4.34 -5.59
CA GLU A 82 8.91 5.02 -5.45
C GLU A 82 8.81 6.31 -4.64
N ASP A 83 7.62 6.93 -4.56
CA ASP A 83 7.42 8.19 -3.85
C ASP A 83 6.47 8.08 -2.65
N LEU A 84 5.21 7.70 -2.88
CA LEU A 84 4.17 7.81 -1.85
C LEU A 84 4.38 6.83 -0.69
N ILE A 85 4.77 5.59 -0.98
CA ILE A 85 5.04 4.56 0.04
C ILE A 85 6.22 4.98 0.94
N PRO A 86 7.39 5.38 0.40
CA PRO A 86 8.46 5.90 1.24
C PRO A 86 8.06 7.15 2.02
N LEU A 87 7.30 8.08 1.42
CA LEU A 87 6.84 9.25 2.15
C LEU A 87 5.95 8.88 3.35
N LEU A 88 5.03 7.93 3.18
CA LEU A 88 4.20 7.42 4.26
C LEU A 88 5.06 6.77 5.36
N ILE A 89 6.04 5.95 4.99
CA ILE A 89 6.86 5.21 5.94
C ILE A 89 7.79 6.14 6.74
N TYR A 90 8.46 7.09 6.08
CA TYR A 90 9.57 7.84 6.67
C TYR A 90 9.22 9.25 7.11
N PHE A 91 8.05 9.77 6.73
CA PHE A 91 7.64 11.16 7.00
C PHE A 91 6.16 11.27 7.44
N ASN A 92 5.62 10.26 8.14
CA ASN A 92 4.24 10.30 8.65
C ASN A 92 4.05 11.23 9.87
N ASP A 93 5.13 11.73 10.46
CA ASP A 93 5.11 12.75 11.51
C ASP A 93 4.65 14.12 10.98
N ASP A 94 4.84 14.40 9.69
CA ASP A 94 4.28 15.56 8.99
C ASP A 94 2.79 15.30 8.68
N ILE A 95 1.92 15.59 9.65
CA ILE A 95 0.47 15.29 9.59
C ILE A 95 -0.21 15.79 8.30
N PRO A 96 -0.04 17.06 7.87
CA PRO A 96 -0.64 17.54 6.61
C PRO A 96 -0.19 16.72 5.39
N LEU A 97 1.08 16.35 5.33
CA LEU A 97 1.62 15.53 4.25
C LEU A 97 1.10 14.09 4.31
N ARG A 98 1.14 13.46 5.49
CA ARG A 98 0.59 12.13 5.75
C ARG A 98 -0.85 12.02 5.26
N ASN A 99 -1.69 12.98 5.66
CA ASN A 99 -3.12 12.99 5.33
C ASN A 99 -3.36 13.11 3.81
N ASP A 100 -2.58 13.93 3.11
CA ASP A 100 -2.63 14.07 1.65
C ASP A 100 -2.06 12.83 0.92
N ILE A 101 -1.06 12.14 1.49
CA ILE A 101 -0.56 10.87 0.94
C ILE A 101 -1.62 9.77 1.06
N ILE A 102 -2.23 9.59 2.24
CA ILE A 102 -3.30 8.60 2.44
C ILE A 102 -4.44 8.84 1.44
N ARG A 103 -4.81 10.11 1.23
CA ARG A 103 -5.79 10.51 0.21
C ARG A 103 -5.38 10.07 -1.19
N LEU A 104 -4.12 10.25 -1.57
CA LEU A 104 -3.61 9.78 -2.85
C LEU A 104 -3.61 8.26 -2.93
N LEU A 105 -3.19 7.54 -1.90
CA LEU A 105 -3.20 6.07 -1.90
C LEU A 105 -4.61 5.52 -2.13
N VAL A 106 -5.62 6.09 -1.48
CA VAL A 106 -7.05 5.77 -1.74
C VAL A 106 -7.42 6.04 -3.20
N ASN A 107 -7.03 7.20 -3.74
CA ASN A 107 -7.32 7.56 -5.13
C ASN A 107 -6.63 6.61 -6.12
N PHE A 108 -5.35 6.29 -5.92
CA PHE A 108 -4.55 5.40 -6.76
C PHE A 108 -5.12 3.97 -6.82
N THR A 109 -5.72 3.52 -5.71
CA THR A 109 -6.22 2.15 -5.52
C THR A 109 -7.71 1.99 -5.84
N GLN A 110 -8.37 3.03 -6.37
CA GLN A 110 -9.78 2.97 -6.74
C GLN A 110 -10.05 1.85 -7.76
N PRO A 111 -11.11 1.02 -7.57
CA PRO A 111 -11.48 -0.03 -8.51
C PRO A 111 -11.66 0.48 -9.94
N VAL A 112 -11.07 -0.23 -10.92
CA VAL A 112 -11.12 0.13 -12.35
C VAL A 112 -12.54 0.41 -12.84
N ILE A 113 -13.53 -0.38 -12.40
CA ILE A 113 -14.92 -0.20 -12.81
C ILE A 113 -15.49 1.19 -12.45
N LEU A 114 -15.04 1.78 -11.34
CA LEU A 114 -15.47 3.11 -10.91
C LEU A 114 -14.77 4.23 -11.70
N LEU A 115 -13.57 3.97 -12.21
CA LEU A 115 -12.80 4.93 -12.99
C LEU A 115 -13.34 5.11 -14.41
N PHE A 116 -13.91 4.05 -14.98
CA PHE A 116 -14.41 4.05 -16.36
C PHE A 116 -15.95 4.03 -16.45
N CYS A 117 -16.68 4.25 -15.34
CA CYS A 117 -18.14 4.11 -15.27
C CYS A 117 -18.92 5.05 -16.20
N LYS A 118 -18.34 6.20 -16.56
CA LYS A 118 -18.94 7.20 -17.47
C LYS A 118 -18.61 6.98 -18.94
N SER A 119 -17.55 6.22 -19.23
CA SER A 119 -17.18 5.89 -20.61
C SER A 119 -18.26 4.98 -21.19
N HIS A 120 -18.84 5.35 -22.34
CA HIS A 120 -19.91 4.58 -22.99
C HIS A 120 -19.40 3.21 -23.48
N GLY A 121 -19.39 2.25 -22.56
CA GLY A 121 -19.25 0.83 -22.79
C GLY A 121 -17.82 0.33 -22.92
N HIS A 122 -17.58 -0.83 -22.31
CA HIS A 122 -16.46 -1.76 -22.54
C HIS A 122 -16.29 -2.22 -24.01
N LYS A 123 -16.90 -1.52 -24.97
CA LYS A 123 -16.97 -1.84 -26.39
C LYS A 123 -15.96 -1.06 -27.24
N ASP A 124 -15.43 0.06 -26.73
CA ASP A 124 -14.34 0.78 -27.39
C ASP A 124 -12.98 0.12 -27.11
N PRO A 125 -12.22 -0.32 -28.15
CA PRO A 125 -10.92 -0.96 -27.97
C PRO A 125 -9.89 -0.09 -27.23
N ALA A 126 -9.93 1.24 -27.39
CA ALA A 126 -9.00 2.14 -26.71
C ALA A 126 -9.27 2.20 -25.20
N THR A 127 -10.54 2.29 -24.82
CA THR A 127 -10.99 2.22 -23.42
C THR A 127 -10.64 0.87 -22.79
N ALA A 128 -10.88 -0.24 -23.47
CA ALA A 128 -10.53 -1.58 -22.98
C ALA A 128 -9.01 -1.71 -22.71
N LYS A 129 -8.17 -1.20 -23.61
CA LYS A 129 -6.71 -1.18 -23.41
C LYS A 129 -6.31 -0.34 -22.20
N CYS A 130 -6.94 0.81 -22.00
CA CYS A 130 -6.67 1.67 -20.84
C CYS A 130 -7.11 1.00 -19.53
N MET A 131 -8.26 0.32 -19.51
CA MET A 131 -8.73 -0.44 -18.36
C MET A 131 -7.76 -1.54 -17.96
N ILE A 132 -7.29 -2.34 -18.94
CA ILE A 132 -6.29 -3.40 -18.70
C ILE A 132 -5.02 -2.81 -18.09
N GLN A 133 -4.53 -1.70 -18.66
CA GLN A 133 -3.34 -1.02 -18.16
C GLN A 133 -3.50 -0.52 -16.71
N VAL A 134 -4.66 0.06 -16.36
CA VAL A 134 -4.94 0.50 -14.98
C VAL A 134 -5.04 -0.69 -14.04
N SER A 135 -5.66 -1.80 -14.44
CA SER A 135 -5.72 -3.04 -13.64
C SER A 135 -4.33 -3.60 -13.33
N GLN A 136 -3.41 -3.56 -14.29
CA GLN A 136 -2.02 -3.98 -14.08
C GLN A 136 -1.31 -3.10 -13.05
N TYR A 137 -1.54 -1.78 -13.08
CA TYR A 137 -0.98 -0.90 -12.03
C TYR A 137 -1.59 -1.19 -10.66
N LEU A 138 -2.89 -1.45 -10.56
CA LEU A 138 -3.51 -1.83 -9.30
C LEU A 138 -2.89 -3.10 -8.71
N GLN A 139 -2.64 -4.12 -9.54
CA GLN A 139 -1.96 -5.34 -9.10
C GLN A 139 -0.54 -5.06 -8.59
N GLN A 140 0.20 -4.15 -9.25
CA GLN A 140 1.51 -3.71 -8.76
C GLN A 140 1.40 -2.95 -7.43
N TYR A 141 0.39 -2.08 -7.27
CA TYR A 141 0.17 -1.36 -6.02
C TYR A 141 -0.17 -2.31 -4.88
N LYS A 142 -1.00 -3.35 -5.12
CA LYS A 142 -1.34 -4.37 -4.12
C LYS A 142 -0.08 -5.00 -3.50
N LYS A 143 0.97 -5.23 -4.30
CA LYS A 143 2.24 -5.80 -3.81
C LYS A 143 2.95 -4.92 -2.78
N GLU A 144 2.82 -3.59 -2.85
CA GLU A 144 3.43 -2.71 -1.85
C GLU A 144 2.81 -2.85 -0.46
N PHE A 145 1.57 -3.37 -0.38
CA PHE A 145 0.87 -3.60 0.88
C PHE A 145 1.18 -5.00 1.47
N THR A 146 1.97 -5.83 0.80
CA THR A 146 2.57 -7.02 1.44
C THR A 146 3.79 -6.68 2.30
N VAL A 147 4.25 -5.42 2.27
CA VAL A 147 5.32 -4.92 3.14
C VAL A 147 4.77 -4.62 4.53
N GLU A 148 5.22 -5.37 5.53
CA GLU A 148 4.79 -5.23 6.94
C GLU A 148 4.81 -3.77 7.41
N ARG A 149 5.89 -3.04 7.12
CA ARG A 149 6.07 -1.65 7.57
C ARG A 149 5.00 -0.68 7.02
N VAL A 150 4.46 -0.94 5.83
CA VAL A 150 3.36 -0.13 5.28
C VAL A 150 2.10 -0.35 6.11
N MET A 151 1.78 -1.61 6.39
CA MET A 151 0.62 -1.98 7.20
C MET A 151 0.76 -1.51 8.65
N ASN A 152 1.96 -1.60 9.22
CA ASN A 152 2.25 -1.12 10.56
C ASN A 152 1.96 0.38 10.72
N VAL A 153 2.41 1.21 9.77
CA VAL A 153 2.17 2.66 9.81
C VAL A 153 0.68 2.97 9.69
N LEU A 154 -0.04 2.34 8.76
CA LEU A 154 -1.48 2.54 8.60
C LEU A 154 -2.27 2.07 9.83
N GLY A 155 -1.93 0.90 10.38
CA GLY A 155 -2.53 0.36 11.59
C GLY A 155 -2.29 1.24 12.81
N SER A 156 -1.07 1.77 12.96
CA SER A 156 -0.72 2.68 14.06
C SER A 156 -1.51 3.98 14.00
N ILE A 157 -1.63 4.59 12.81
CA ILE A 157 -2.45 5.80 12.63
C ILE A 157 -3.92 5.49 12.94
N LEU A 158 -4.44 4.37 12.44
CA LEU A 158 -5.83 3.98 12.71
C LEU A 158 -6.08 3.73 14.20
N ALA A 159 -5.14 3.09 14.91
CA ALA A 159 -5.22 2.85 16.34
C ALA A 159 -5.23 4.15 17.14
N GLU A 160 -4.33 5.09 16.81
CA GLU A 160 -4.27 6.41 17.42
C GLU A 160 -5.61 7.13 17.30
N LEU A 161 -6.18 7.19 16.09
CA LEU A 161 -7.43 7.88 15.82
C LEU A 161 -8.64 7.19 16.46
N CYS A 162 -8.76 5.87 16.34
CA CYS A 162 -9.87 5.12 16.92
C CYS A 162 -9.87 5.11 18.46
N GLY A 163 -8.69 5.31 19.07
CA GLY A 163 -8.49 5.38 20.51
C GLY A 163 -8.89 6.71 21.15
N LYS A 164 -9.10 7.77 20.35
CA LYS A 164 -9.65 9.04 20.83
C LYS A 164 -11.13 8.89 21.18
N ASP A 165 -11.57 9.68 22.16
CA ASP A 165 -13.00 9.90 22.38
C ASP A 165 -13.54 10.80 21.27
N ARG A 166 -14.82 10.62 20.93
CA ARG A 166 -15.44 11.34 19.79
C ARG A 166 -15.37 12.86 19.94
N GLU A 167 -15.37 13.35 21.17
CA GLU A 167 -15.28 14.77 21.50
C GLU A 167 -13.89 15.37 21.22
N ASP A 168 -12.86 14.52 21.19
CA ASP A 168 -11.47 14.91 20.94
C ASP A 168 -11.07 14.79 19.45
N HIS A 169 -12.00 14.38 18.59
CA HIS A 169 -11.76 14.32 17.15
C HIS A 169 -11.68 15.72 16.55
N ASP A 170 -10.64 15.96 15.76
CA ASP A 170 -10.59 17.13 14.90
C ASP A 170 -11.39 16.94 13.60
N ASP A 171 -11.49 18.00 12.79
CA ASP A 171 -12.26 18.00 11.54
C ASP A 171 -11.76 16.94 10.51
N ASP A 172 -10.51 16.49 10.62
CA ASP A 172 -9.87 15.56 9.69
C ASP A 172 -9.83 14.12 10.21
N ASP A 173 -9.90 13.88 11.53
CA ASP A 173 -9.74 12.55 12.15
C ASP A 173 -10.70 11.51 11.56
N ASP A 174 -11.99 11.80 11.52
CA ASP A 174 -13.01 10.90 10.93
C ASP A 174 -12.74 10.63 9.44
N ILE A 175 -12.28 11.66 8.72
CA ILE A 175 -11.94 11.56 7.30
C ILE A 175 -10.72 10.66 7.09
N ILE A 176 -9.74 10.69 7.98
CA ILE A 176 -8.56 9.82 7.89
C ILE A 176 -8.92 8.38 8.24
N ILE A 177 -9.78 8.15 9.24
CA ILE A 177 -10.31 6.80 9.55
C ILE A 177 -11.01 6.24 8.30
N ASP A 178 -11.96 6.99 7.71
CA ASP A 178 -12.65 6.60 6.47
C ASP A 178 -11.67 6.22 5.37
N ARG A 179 -10.64 7.05 5.15
CA ARG A 179 -9.66 6.81 4.09
C ARG A 179 -8.81 5.57 4.34
N ILE A 180 -8.37 5.31 5.57
CA ILE A 180 -7.57 4.12 5.87
C ILE A 180 -8.40 2.85 5.67
N LEU A 181 -9.65 2.84 6.17
CA LEU A 181 -10.55 1.71 5.97
C LEU A 181 -10.87 1.50 4.48
N LEU A 182 -11.14 2.57 3.75
CA LEU A 182 -11.36 2.53 2.30
C LEU A 182 -10.12 2.05 1.54
N LEU A 183 -8.91 2.40 2.00
CA LEU A 183 -7.66 1.92 1.44
C LEU A 183 -7.52 0.40 1.64
N PHE A 184 -7.75 -0.12 2.85
CA PHE A 184 -7.75 -1.56 3.08
C PHE A 184 -8.76 -2.28 2.20
N ARG A 185 -9.99 -1.74 2.11
CA ARG A 185 -11.04 -2.26 1.21
C ARG A 185 -10.57 -2.28 -0.23
N ASN A 186 -10.01 -1.17 -0.73
CA ASN A 186 -9.49 -1.09 -2.10
C ASN A 186 -8.41 -2.15 -2.36
N ILE A 187 -7.43 -2.29 -1.46
CA ILE A 187 -6.30 -3.21 -1.61
C ILE A 187 -6.75 -4.67 -1.62
N LEU A 188 -7.67 -5.05 -0.73
CA LEU A 188 -8.24 -6.41 -0.69
C LEU A 188 -9.14 -6.69 -1.91
N HIS A 189 -9.78 -5.66 -2.46
CA HIS A 189 -10.64 -5.78 -3.65
C HIS A 189 -9.83 -6.07 -4.93
N ILE A 190 -8.60 -5.58 -5.04
CA ILE A 190 -7.75 -5.80 -6.22
C ILE A 190 -7.53 -7.31 -6.41
N PRO A 191 -7.89 -7.88 -7.58
CA PRO A 191 -7.67 -9.29 -7.85
C PRO A 191 -6.16 -9.58 -7.94
N SER A 192 -5.77 -10.76 -7.49
CA SER A 192 -4.43 -11.29 -7.69
C SER A 192 -4.15 -11.51 -9.20
N ASP A 193 -2.88 -11.57 -9.60
CA ASP A 193 -2.50 -11.80 -11.00
C ASP A 193 -2.41 -13.31 -11.26
N PRO A 194 -3.27 -13.90 -12.10
CA PRO A 194 -3.26 -15.34 -12.38
C PRO A 194 -1.95 -15.86 -13.00
N ALA A 195 -1.14 -14.98 -13.59
CA ALA A 195 0.18 -15.36 -14.10
C ALA A 195 1.23 -15.50 -12.99
N GLU A 196 1.09 -14.72 -11.92
CA GLU A 196 1.98 -14.75 -10.75
C GLU A 196 1.54 -15.80 -9.71
N GLU A 197 0.26 -16.21 -9.72
CA GLU A 197 -0.28 -17.35 -8.95
C GLU A 197 0.29 -18.72 -9.39
N LYS A 198 1.02 -18.79 -10.50
CA LYS A 198 1.68 -20.02 -10.98
C LYS A 198 3.02 -20.31 -10.30
N ARG A 199 3.39 -19.54 -9.28
CA ARG A 199 4.55 -19.84 -8.43
C ARG A 199 4.20 -21.03 -7.52
N THR A 200 5.20 -21.84 -7.23
CA THR A 200 5.14 -23.17 -6.60
C THR A 200 4.32 -23.21 -5.29
N ASP A 201 3.80 -24.40 -4.93
CA ASP A 201 2.90 -24.72 -3.79
C ASP A 201 3.24 -24.12 -2.39
N ASP A 202 4.41 -23.49 -2.22
CA ASP A 202 4.90 -22.94 -0.94
C ASP A 202 4.78 -21.40 -0.81
N ASP A 203 4.48 -20.65 -1.88
CA ASP A 203 4.40 -19.19 -1.82
C ASP A 203 2.97 -18.72 -1.49
N VAL A 204 2.75 -18.20 -0.27
CA VAL A 204 1.51 -17.48 0.08
C VAL A 204 1.31 -16.32 -0.90
N ASP A 205 0.17 -16.28 -1.59
CA ASP A 205 -0.11 -15.22 -2.56
C ASP A 205 -0.17 -13.83 -1.91
N ALA A 206 -0.23 -12.78 -2.74
CA ALA A 206 -0.26 -11.41 -2.24
C ALA A 206 -1.47 -11.13 -1.32
N HIS A 207 -2.61 -11.81 -1.53
CA HIS A 207 -3.78 -11.63 -0.68
C HIS A 207 -3.55 -12.25 0.70
N GLY A 208 -3.04 -13.48 0.77
CA GLY A 208 -2.66 -14.13 2.02
C GLY A 208 -1.58 -13.36 2.80
N GLN A 209 -0.57 -12.80 2.13
CA GLN A 209 0.44 -11.94 2.78
C GLN A 209 -0.18 -10.67 3.37
N ILE A 210 -1.15 -10.07 2.68
CA ILE A 210 -1.90 -8.91 3.19
C ILE A 210 -2.73 -9.31 4.43
N ILE A 211 -3.43 -10.44 4.39
CA ILE A 211 -4.18 -10.99 5.53
C ILE A 211 -3.25 -11.20 6.72
N TRP A 212 -2.08 -11.82 6.49
CA TRP A 212 -1.06 -12.00 7.52
C TRP A 212 -0.59 -10.68 8.12
N ASN A 213 -0.29 -9.69 7.27
CA ASN A 213 0.12 -8.37 7.75
C ASN A 213 -0.97 -7.64 8.54
N LEU A 214 -2.24 -7.78 8.16
CA LEU A 214 -3.35 -7.23 8.93
C LEU A 214 -3.42 -7.86 10.32
N HIS A 215 -3.16 -9.17 10.43
CA HIS A 215 -3.11 -9.88 11.71
C HIS A 215 -1.94 -9.42 12.58
N ILE A 216 -0.70 -9.52 12.09
CA ILE A 216 0.49 -9.24 12.92
C ILE A 216 0.61 -7.76 13.33
N ASN A 217 -0.06 -6.85 12.61
CA ASN A 217 -0.12 -5.42 12.94
C ASN A 217 -1.35 -5.03 13.77
N GLY A 218 -2.13 -5.99 14.28
CA GLY A 218 -3.26 -5.73 15.19
C GLY A 218 -4.47 -5.06 14.51
N ILE A 219 -4.56 -5.10 13.17
CA ILE A 219 -5.62 -4.40 12.43
C ILE A 219 -6.96 -5.17 12.54
N PHE A 220 -6.93 -6.49 12.74
CA PHE A 220 -8.16 -7.26 12.98
C PHE A 220 -8.87 -6.84 14.27
N GLU A 221 -8.12 -6.61 15.32
CA GLU A 221 -8.63 -6.13 16.61
C GLU A 221 -9.23 -4.74 16.47
N LEU A 222 -8.61 -3.85 15.68
CA LEU A 222 -9.16 -2.53 15.36
C LEU A 222 -10.48 -2.64 14.56
N LEU A 223 -10.54 -3.52 13.56
CA LEU A 223 -11.77 -3.74 12.78
C LEU A 223 -12.89 -4.32 13.65
N LEU A 224 -12.57 -5.27 14.54
CA LEU A 224 -13.53 -5.80 15.52
C LEU A 224 -14.02 -4.70 16.45
N PHE A 225 -13.11 -3.91 17.01
CA PHE A 225 -13.44 -2.79 17.89
C PHE A 225 -14.38 -1.79 17.21
N VAL A 226 -14.07 -1.37 15.98
CA VAL A 226 -14.92 -0.47 15.20
C VAL A 226 -16.27 -1.11 14.90
N GLY A 227 -16.29 -2.37 14.46
CA GLY A 227 -17.51 -3.09 14.08
C GLY A 227 -18.44 -3.42 15.25
N SER A 228 -17.91 -3.59 16.47
CA SER A 228 -18.69 -3.92 17.66
C SER A 228 -19.09 -2.70 18.49
N ASN A 229 -18.60 -1.50 18.17
CA ASN A 229 -18.83 -0.30 18.97
C ASN A 229 -20.02 0.52 18.44
N PRO A 230 -21.13 0.67 19.21
CA PRO A 230 -22.31 1.42 18.77
C PRO A 230 -22.04 2.90 18.45
N ASN A 231 -21.01 3.50 19.07
CA ASN A 231 -20.62 4.89 18.84
C ASN A 231 -19.81 5.08 17.54
N LYS A 232 -19.42 3.98 16.88
CA LYS A 232 -18.58 3.94 15.68
C LYS A 232 -19.31 3.37 14.46
N THR A 233 -20.65 3.35 14.50
CA THR A 233 -21.53 2.78 13.46
C THR A 233 -21.35 3.41 12.08
N GLN A 234 -20.84 4.63 11.96
CA GLN A 234 -20.55 5.27 10.68
C GLN A 234 -19.56 4.49 9.81
N TRP A 235 -18.70 3.66 10.42
CA TRP A 235 -17.69 2.85 9.73
C TRP A 235 -18.11 1.39 9.53
N CYS A 236 -19.31 0.98 9.96
CA CYS A 236 -19.70 -0.44 9.96
C CYS A 236 -19.72 -1.05 8.55
N ILE A 237 -20.11 -0.28 7.53
CA ILE A 237 -20.13 -0.75 6.14
C ILE A 237 -18.70 -0.96 5.62
N HIS A 238 -17.75 -0.09 5.99
CA HIS A 238 -16.35 -0.31 5.64
C HIS A 238 -15.82 -1.62 6.25
N VAL A 239 -16.10 -1.86 7.54
CA VAL A 239 -15.70 -3.10 8.21
C VAL A 239 -16.34 -4.32 7.54
N LEU A 240 -17.63 -4.26 7.21
CA LEU A 240 -18.34 -5.35 6.55
C LEU A 240 -17.73 -5.69 5.18
N GLU A 241 -17.45 -4.67 4.35
CA GLU A 241 -16.81 -4.86 3.04
C GLU A 241 -15.40 -5.46 3.18
N ILE A 242 -14.61 -4.99 4.16
CA ILE A 242 -13.28 -5.52 4.43
C ILE A 242 -13.39 -6.99 4.83
N VAL A 243 -14.25 -7.36 5.78
CA VAL A 243 -14.44 -8.76 6.22
C VAL A 243 -14.89 -9.64 5.06
N PHE A 244 -15.82 -9.17 4.23
CA PHE A 244 -16.22 -9.89 3.02
C PHE A 244 -15.02 -10.16 2.10
N LEU A 245 -14.16 -9.15 1.90
CA LEU A 245 -12.99 -9.27 1.04
C LEU A 245 -11.85 -10.09 1.66
N LEU A 246 -11.74 -10.18 2.98
CA LEU A 246 -10.78 -11.09 3.66
C LEU A 246 -11.12 -12.56 3.39
N LEU A 247 -12.41 -12.87 3.25
CA LEU A 247 -12.90 -14.24 3.11
C LEU A 247 -13.19 -14.62 1.65
N ARG A 248 -12.90 -13.75 0.69
CA ARG A 248 -13.34 -13.88 -0.72
C ARG A 248 -12.82 -15.12 -1.44
N GLU A 249 -11.66 -15.63 -1.01
CA GLU A 249 -10.99 -16.80 -1.59
C GLU A 249 -11.25 -18.08 -0.77
N GLN A 250 -12.14 -18.00 0.23
CA GLN A 250 -12.44 -19.10 1.14
C GLN A 250 -13.87 -19.60 0.98
N THR A 251 -14.07 -20.89 1.25
CA THR A 251 -15.42 -21.46 1.43
C THR A 251 -15.67 -21.71 2.92
N PRO A 252 -16.93 -21.59 3.40
CA PRO A 252 -17.24 -21.85 4.81
C PRO A 252 -16.78 -23.24 5.28
N SER A 253 -16.89 -24.26 4.42
CA SER A 253 -16.46 -25.63 4.71
C SER A 253 -14.95 -25.76 4.89
N ASN A 254 -14.16 -25.09 4.03
CA ASN A 254 -12.70 -25.09 4.16
C ASN A 254 -12.27 -24.41 5.46
N LEU A 255 -12.88 -23.28 5.81
CA LEU A 255 -12.57 -22.57 7.06
C LEU A 255 -12.94 -23.40 8.29
N ALA A 256 -14.11 -24.04 8.29
CA ALA A 256 -14.57 -24.86 9.42
C ALA A 256 -13.70 -26.11 9.66
N THR A 257 -12.96 -26.56 8.64
CA THR A 257 -12.10 -27.75 8.71
C THR A 257 -10.61 -27.44 8.76
N ALA A 258 -10.22 -26.16 8.62
CA ALA A 258 -8.82 -25.74 8.59
C ALA A 258 -8.05 -26.17 9.84
N ASP A 259 -8.61 -25.99 11.03
CA ASP A 259 -7.96 -26.40 12.29
C ASP A 259 -7.76 -27.91 12.37
N VAL A 260 -8.75 -28.69 11.90
CA VAL A 260 -8.66 -30.16 11.88
C VAL A 260 -7.60 -30.61 10.89
N LEU A 261 -7.54 -30.00 9.70
CA LEU A 261 -6.54 -30.32 8.68
C LEU A 261 -5.12 -29.94 9.13
N VAL A 262 -4.94 -28.80 9.81
CA VAL A 262 -3.66 -28.39 10.38
C VAL A 262 -3.21 -29.35 11.48
N GLN A 263 -4.10 -29.72 12.42
CA GLN A 263 -3.80 -30.70 13.47
C GLN A 263 -3.46 -32.07 12.89
N VAL A 264 -4.20 -32.51 11.88
CA VAL A 264 -3.95 -33.78 11.18
C VAL A 264 -2.60 -33.72 10.47
N ALA A 265 -2.29 -32.66 9.71
CA ALA A 265 -1.02 -32.49 9.03
C ALA A 265 0.18 -32.47 9.99
N GLN A 266 0.05 -31.77 11.13
CA GLN A 266 1.07 -31.76 12.20
C GLN A 266 1.28 -33.18 12.76
N SER A 267 0.20 -33.91 13.06
CA SER A 267 0.30 -35.29 13.57
C SER A 267 0.93 -36.28 12.56
N PHE A 268 0.71 -36.07 11.26
CA PHE A 268 1.36 -36.87 10.20
C PHE A 268 2.85 -36.52 10.05
N ALA A 269 3.21 -35.24 10.16
CA ALA A 269 4.60 -34.79 10.11
C ALA A 269 5.41 -35.31 11.32
N GLU A 270 4.82 -35.29 12.53
CA GLU A 270 5.42 -35.86 13.74
C GLU A 270 5.69 -37.36 13.59
N ARG A 271 4.71 -38.13 13.09
CA ARG A 271 4.88 -39.57 12.83
C ARG A 271 5.98 -39.87 11.82
N GLN A 272 6.09 -39.12 10.73
CA GLN A 272 7.17 -39.31 9.76
C GLN A 272 8.55 -38.94 10.33
N ASN A 273 8.61 -37.96 11.23
CA ASN A 273 9.86 -37.56 11.87
C ASN A 273 10.30 -38.62 12.89
N ASP A 274 9.36 -39.19 13.65
CA ASP A 274 9.60 -40.31 14.56
C ASP A 274 10.05 -41.57 13.81
N GLU A 275 9.40 -41.90 12.69
CA GLU A 275 9.79 -43.03 11.83
C GLU A 275 11.21 -42.84 11.27
N LYS A 276 11.58 -41.62 10.85
CA LYS A 276 12.94 -41.30 10.44
C LYS A 276 13.90 -41.46 11.62
N LEU A 277 13.62 -40.91 12.80
CA LEU A 277 14.51 -41.05 13.96
C LEU A 277 14.72 -42.52 14.36
N VAL A 278 13.71 -43.37 14.23
CA VAL A 278 13.82 -44.82 14.46
C VAL A 278 14.72 -45.50 13.41
N VAL A 279 14.58 -45.15 12.14
CA VAL A 279 15.43 -45.69 11.06
C VAL A 279 16.90 -45.29 11.23
N TRP A 280 17.16 -44.03 11.59
CA TRP A 280 18.51 -43.52 11.83
C TRP A 280 19.11 -44.09 13.12
N GLY A 281 18.30 -44.29 14.17
CA GLY A 281 18.70 -44.99 15.39
C GLY A 281 19.13 -46.43 15.13
N ASN A 282 18.37 -47.17 14.32
CA ASN A 282 18.70 -48.56 13.98
C ASN A 282 19.96 -48.69 13.10
N MET A 283 20.28 -47.67 12.29
CA MET A 283 21.53 -47.61 11.51
C MET A 283 22.79 -47.34 12.34
N LEU A 284 22.67 -46.71 13.51
CA LEU A 284 23.80 -46.43 14.41
C LEU A 284 24.20 -47.61 15.31
N TYR A 285 23.40 -48.69 15.32
CA TYR A 285 23.64 -49.92 16.11
C TYR A 285 23.98 -51.15 15.24
N MET A 286 24.29 -50.97 13.96
CA MET A 286 24.91 -51.98 13.08
C MET A 286 26.37 -51.61 12.79
#